data_AF-A0A3A9UC55-F1
#
_entry.id   AF-A0A3A9UC55-F1
#
_cell.length_a   1.000
_cell.length_b   1.000
_cell.length_c   1.000
_cell.angle_alpha   90.00
_cell.angle_beta   90.00
_cell.angle_gamma   90.00
#
_symmetry.space_group_name_H-M   'P 1'
#
loop_
_entity.id
_entity.type
_entity.pdbx_description
1 polymer ?
#
loop_
_entity_poly.entity_id
_entity_poly.type
_entity_poly.pdbx_seq_one_letter_code
_entity_poly.pdbx_strand_id
1 'polypeptide(L)'
;MMKRTFKMSAVALVLGAGAVLSAPAALAQSAPVVCPGYEKGKTTLVGERTGKKVQKAFEFYNEDQVNEALNVLYEIDPSDDFDRAYVKRFIGNLLAAQEGQGGKALNYLVESVEPKVLNDLEHSQTLKLLGDLSMQEEKYTDAIKWYNEWMDFTCKEDADVYTRLAQAYYESKQLAKMVEPADKAIALYEEPNKNPYVLKLTSYYERKMYPETVSVAEDLVRTFPQEKTWWSRLGFFYILVEDYKKGLSTLELAYMQGYLEKDSEIKTLAQLYQSNGMPYKAAKLLEKHMKEGLLKNDADMIANIANAYHQAKNFKTAANLYAQAAAKSSDPEHYRKQGTLLLVAEDYKGAIKALENALERGAENPEKIHFTLMEANFYAGDFRSAYKHVQEAKKDRSLRRNAAAWEPYIKEKAKNRGINI
;
A
#
# COMPACT_ATOMS: atom_id res chain seq x y z
N MET A 1 -8.64 -1.19 18.40
CA MET A 1 -7.79 -2.36 18.11
C MET A 1 -8.67 -3.61 18.11
N MET A 2 -9.25 -3.96 16.95
CA MET A 2 -10.04 -5.18 16.77
C MET A 2 -9.12 -6.25 16.20
N LYS A 3 -8.69 -7.21 17.02
CA LYS A 3 -8.15 -8.48 16.54
C LYS A 3 -9.34 -9.29 16.00
N ARG A 4 -9.54 -9.29 14.67
CA ARG A 4 -10.41 -10.27 14.01
C ARG A 4 -9.68 -11.61 14.05
N THR A 5 -10.04 -12.45 15.01
CA THR A 5 -9.66 -13.86 15.03
C THR A 5 -10.43 -14.58 13.92
N PHE A 6 -9.74 -14.90 12.84
CA PHE A 6 -10.22 -15.82 11.82
C PHE A 6 -10.21 -17.23 12.45
N LYS A 7 -11.30 -17.62 13.12
CA LYS A 7 -11.52 -19.03 13.48
C LYS A 7 -11.99 -19.75 12.21
N MET A 8 -11.06 -20.28 11.42
CA MET A 8 -11.40 -21.30 10.42
C MET A 8 -11.70 -22.59 11.17
N SER A 9 -12.99 -22.94 11.29
CA SER A 9 -13.40 -24.31 11.56
C SER A 9 -13.07 -25.18 10.34
N ALA A 10 -11.81 -25.62 10.22
CA ALA A 10 -11.37 -26.57 9.21
C ALA A 10 -11.51 -28.04 9.65
N VAL A 11 -11.98 -28.30 10.87
CA VAL A 11 -11.90 -29.62 11.50
C VAL A 11 -13.09 -30.52 11.16
N ALA A 12 -14.22 -29.97 10.71
CA ALA A 12 -15.44 -30.75 10.47
C ALA A 12 -15.42 -31.67 9.22
N LEU A 13 -14.38 -31.62 8.39
CA LEU A 13 -14.34 -32.31 7.08
C LEU A 13 -13.36 -33.49 6.98
N VAL A 14 -12.62 -33.84 8.05
CA VAL A 14 -11.45 -34.75 7.95
C VAL A 14 -11.69 -36.17 8.51
N LEU A 15 -12.86 -36.44 9.14
CA LEU A 15 -13.16 -37.74 9.77
C LEU A 15 -14.41 -38.48 9.23
N GLY A 16 -14.95 -38.06 8.09
CA GLY A 16 -16.17 -38.66 7.52
C GLY A 16 -15.92 -39.85 6.59
N ALA A 17 -15.80 -41.07 7.13
CA ALA A 17 -16.11 -42.30 6.40
C ALA A 17 -16.76 -43.31 7.35
N GLY A 18 -18.02 -43.05 7.73
CA GLY A 18 -18.76 -43.89 8.67
C GLY A 18 -20.22 -43.52 8.88
N ALA A 19 -20.95 -43.08 7.84
CA ALA A 19 -22.42 -43.10 7.83
C ALA A 19 -22.95 -42.99 6.40
N VAL A 20 -23.59 -44.04 5.91
CA VAL A 20 -24.37 -44.00 4.66
C VAL A 20 -25.65 -43.25 4.96
N LEU A 21 -25.72 -41.97 4.58
CA LEU A 21 -26.98 -41.23 4.49
C LEU A 21 -27.11 -40.66 3.09
N SER A 22 -28.03 -41.25 2.34
CA SER A 22 -28.49 -40.79 1.03
C SER A 22 -29.24 -39.46 1.17
N ALA A 23 -28.67 -38.38 0.65
CA ALA A 23 -29.37 -37.14 0.31
C ALA A 23 -28.72 -36.49 -0.93
N PRO A 24 -29.47 -35.71 -1.72
CA PRO A 24 -29.26 -35.62 -3.17
C PRO A 24 -28.39 -34.42 -3.59
N ALA A 25 -27.64 -34.63 -4.68
CA ALA A 25 -26.86 -33.64 -5.44
C ALA A 25 -25.77 -32.89 -4.66
N ALA A 26 -24.82 -33.64 -4.08
CA ALA A 26 -23.51 -33.09 -3.76
C ALA A 26 -22.73 -32.89 -5.07
N LEU A 27 -22.16 -31.70 -5.27
CA LEU A 27 -21.10 -31.43 -6.26
C LEU A 27 -20.19 -32.65 -6.35
N ALA A 28 -20.04 -33.23 -7.54
CA ALA A 28 -19.15 -34.37 -7.74
C ALA A 28 -17.74 -33.99 -7.26
N GLN A 29 -17.37 -34.45 -6.06
CA GLN A 29 -16.03 -34.20 -5.53
C GLN A 29 -15.02 -34.84 -6.49
N SER A 30 -14.12 -34.02 -7.01
CA SER A 30 -13.08 -34.50 -7.92
C SER A 30 -12.24 -35.57 -7.22
N ALA A 31 -11.89 -36.63 -7.95
CA ALA A 31 -11.10 -37.75 -7.43
C ALA A 31 -9.83 -37.23 -6.72
N PRO A 32 -9.37 -37.86 -5.60
CA PRO A 32 -8.21 -37.37 -4.85
C PRO A 32 -6.94 -37.20 -5.70
N VAL A 33 -6.74 -38.10 -6.68
CA VAL A 33 -5.63 -38.08 -7.64
C VAL A 33 -6.23 -37.99 -9.05
N VAL A 34 -5.68 -37.09 -9.88
CA VAL A 34 -6.09 -36.84 -11.27
C VAL A 34 -4.94 -37.04 -12.26
N CYS A 35 -3.85 -37.66 -11.82
CA CYS A 35 -2.68 -37.93 -12.66
C CYS A 35 -3.05 -38.80 -13.89
N PRO A 36 -2.56 -38.46 -15.10
CA PRO A 36 -2.80 -39.28 -16.29
C PRO A 36 -2.30 -40.72 -16.11
N GLY A 37 -3.17 -41.69 -16.40
CA GLY A 37 -2.83 -43.12 -16.28
C GLY A 37 -2.75 -43.64 -14.83
N TYR A 38 -3.23 -42.88 -13.85
CA TYR A 38 -3.26 -43.32 -12.46
C TYR A 38 -4.24 -44.48 -12.25
N GLU A 39 -3.76 -45.56 -11.63
CA GLU A 39 -4.57 -46.69 -11.18
C GLU A 39 -4.71 -46.66 -9.65
N LYS A 40 -5.96 -46.68 -9.17
CA LYS A 40 -6.25 -46.62 -7.74
C LYS A 40 -5.67 -47.83 -7.00
N GLY A 41 -4.83 -47.56 -6.00
CA GLY A 41 -4.28 -48.58 -5.11
C GLY A 41 -5.35 -49.34 -4.30
N LYS A 42 -4.98 -50.50 -3.76
CA LYS A 42 -5.85 -51.27 -2.87
C LYS A 42 -6.08 -50.49 -1.57
N THR A 43 -7.35 -50.36 -1.17
CA THR A 43 -7.70 -49.80 0.14
C THR A 43 -7.56 -50.87 1.21
N THR A 44 -6.74 -50.61 2.22
CA THR A 44 -6.58 -51.47 3.40
C THR A 44 -7.57 -51.03 4.48
N LEU A 45 -8.10 -51.99 5.23
CA LEU A 45 -8.97 -51.71 6.39
C LEU A 45 -8.16 -51.85 7.67
N VAL A 46 -8.52 -51.04 8.67
CA VAL A 46 -7.88 -51.10 10.00
C VAL A 46 -8.13 -52.46 10.62
N GLY A 47 -7.09 -53.07 11.21
CA GLY A 47 -7.20 -54.36 11.89
C GLY A 47 -8.20 -54.33 13.04
N GLU A 48 -8.90 -55.44 13.31
CA GLU A 48 -10.03 -55.49 14.27
C GLU A 48 -9.66 -54.96 15.67
N ARG A 49 -8.47 -55.32 16.18
CA ARG A 49 -7.99 -54.88 17.50
C ARG A 49 -7.77 -53.37 17.56
N THR A 50 -7.11 -52.81 16.55
CA THR A 50 -6.87 -51.37 16.42
C THR A 50 -8.20 -50.64 16.21
N GLY A 51 -9.05 -51.16 15.31
CA GLY A 51 -10.34 -50.62 14.96
C GLY A 51 -11.27 -50.44 16.15
N LYS A 52 -11.35 -51.41 17.07
CA LYS A 52 -12.13 -51.28 18.31
C LYS A 52 -11.68 -50.11 19.19
N LYS A 53 -10.37 -49.89 19.33
CA LYS A 53 -9.83 -48.76 20.11
C LYS A 53 -10.01 -47.42 19.39
N VAL A 54 -9.80 -47.39 18.08
CA VAL A 54 -10.07 -46.21 17.23
C VAL A 54 -11.54 -45.80 17.32
N GLN A 55 -12.47 -46.76 17.25
CA GLN A 55 -13.90 -46.50 17.39
C GLN A 55 -14.22 -45.88 18.75
N LYS A 56 -13.65 -46.40 19.83
CA LYS A 56 -13.80 -45.82 21.17
C LYS A 56 -13.24 -44.40 21.26
N ALA A 57 -12.09 -44.12 20.63
CA ALA A 57 -11.56 -42.77 20.55
C ALA A 57 -12.49 -41.83 19.75
N PHE A 58 -13.12 -42.34 18.70
CA PHE A 58 -14.09 -41.59 17.91
C PHE A 58 -15.38 -41.29 18.69
N GLU A 59 -15.85 -42.21 19.54
CA GLU A 59 -16.97 -41.97 20.47
C GLU A 59 -16.65 -40.80 21.41
N PHE A 60 -15.49 -40.81 22.08
CA PHE A 60 -15.04 -39.69 22.92
C PHE A 60 -14.94 -38.38 22.13
N TYR A 61 -14.41 -38.41 20.91
CA TYR A 61 -14.32 -37.23 20.06
C TYR A 61 -15.71 -36.64 19.73
N ASN A 62 -16.70 -37.48 19.41
CA ASN A 62 -18.06 -37.02 19.12
C ASN A 62 -18.79 -36.44 20.34
N GLU A 63 -18.34 -36.76 21.55
CA GLU A 63 -18.81 -36.18 22.81
C GLU A 63 -17.99 -34.94 23.22
N ASP A 64 -17.18 -34.37 22.31
CA ASP A 64 -16.26 -33.26 22.54
C ASP A 64 -15.16 -33.55 23.59
N GLN A 65 -14.95 -34.82 23.95
CA GLN A 65 -13.96 -35.30 24.91
C GLN A 65 -12.61 -35.59 24.22
N VAL A 66 -12.00 -34.54 23.65
CA VAL A 66 -10.81 -34.66 22.80
C VAL A 66 -9.60 -35.24 23.55
N ASN A 67 -9.44 -34.92 24.84
CA ASN A 67 -8.31 -35.42 25.63
C ASN A 67 -8.46 -36.91 25.94
N GLU A 68 -9.67 -37.36 26.20
CA GLU A 68 -10.03 -38.76 26.42
C GLU A 68 -9.84 -39.58 25.14
N ALA A 69 -10.24 -39.02 23.99
CA ALA A 69 -9.95 -39.60 22.67
C ALA A 69 -8.43 -39.77 22.45
N LEU A 70 -7.64 -38.73 22.71
CA LEU A 70 -6.18 -38.79 22.60
C LEU A 70 -5.56 -39.83 23.54
N ASN A 71 -6.02 -39.91 24.79
CA ASN A 71 -5.53 -40.92 25.75
C ASN A 71 -5.75 -42.34 25.22
N VAL A 72 -6.94 -42.63 24.67
CA VAL A 72 -7.20 -43.95 24.04
C VAL A 72 -6.29 -44.20 22.86
N LEU A 73 -6.05 -43.20 22.00
CA LEU A 73 -5.21 -43.33 20.81
C LEU A 73 -3.73 -43.56 21.16
N TYR A 74 -3.21 -42.91 22.21
CA TYR A 74 -1.82 -43.09 22.66
C TYR A 74 -1.55 -44.49 23.23
N GLU A 75 -2.57 -45.20 23.71
CA GLU A 75 -2.46 -46.58 24.19
C GLU A 75 -2.53 -47.64 23.07
N ILE A 76 -2.72 -47.21 21.82
CA ILE A 76 -2.69 -48.12 20.68
C ILE A 76 -1.24 -48.33 20.28
N ASP A 77 -0.81 -49.59 20.24
CA ASP A 77 0.48 -50.02 19.69
C ASP A 77 0.23 -50.93 18.48
N PRO A 78 0.03 -50.36 17.27
CA PRO A 78 -0.21 -51.15 16.08
C PRO A 78 1.03 -51.91 15.62
N SER A 79 0.83 -53.14 15.14
CA SER A 79 1.91 -53.97 14.60
C SER A 79 2.21 -53.68 13.14
N ASP A 80 1.19 -53.42 12.32
CA ASP A 80 1.33 -53.17 10.88
C ASP A 80 1.42 -51.67 10.55
N ASP A 81 2.01 -51.37 9.38
CA ASP A 81 2.29 -50.01 8.96
C ASP A 81 1.01 -49.20 8.66
N PHE A 82 -0.04 -49.85 8.16
CA PHE A 82 -1.30 -49.19 7.84
C PHE A 82 -2.01 -48.72 9.10
N ASP A 83 -2.24 -49.61 10.07
CA ASP A 83 -2.85 -49.27 11.35
C ASP A 83 -2.02 -48.19 12.07
N ARG A 84 -0.69 -48.27 12.00
CA ARG A 84 0.21 -47.25 12.56
C ARG A 84 0.00 -45.89 11.92
N ALA A 85 -0.02 -45.83 10.58
CA ALA A 85 -0.27 -44.60 9.85
C ALA A 85 -1.66 -44.03 10.15
N TYR A 86 -2.69 -44.88 10.18
CA TYR A 86 -4.07 -44.48 10.46
C TYR A 86 -4.22 -43.86 11.85
N VAL A 87 -3.69 -44.52 12.89
CA VAL A 87 -3.74 -44.01 14.28
C VAL A 87 -2.97 -42.71 14.41
N LYS A 88 -1.76 -42.62 13.84
CA LYS A 88 -0.95 -41.39 13.87
C LYS A 88 -1.66 -40.23 13.16
N ARG A 89 -2.29 -40.48 12.01
CA ARG A 89 -3.11 -39.47 11.32
C ARG A 89 -4.24 -38.97 12.21
N PHE A 90 -4.94 -39.88 12.92
CA PHE A 90 -6.04 -39.48 13.80
C PHE A 90 -5.56 -38.63 14.97
N ILE A 91 -4.48 -39.05 15.66
CA ILE A 91 -3.84 -38.25 16.72
C ILE A 91 -3.44 -36.88 16.18
N GLY A 92 -2.76 -36.85 15.04
CA GLY A 92 -2.31 -35.63 14.38
C GLY A 92 -3.46 -34.66 14.08
N ASN A 93 -4.57 -35.16 13.55
CA ASN A 93 -5.76 -34.34 13.27
C ASN A 93 -6.40 -33.76 14.54
N LEU A 94 -6.50 -34.54 15.61
CA LEU A 94 -7.04 -34.05 16.89
C LEU A 94 -6.13 -32.97 17.49
N LEU A 95 -4.81 -33.16 17.44
CA LEU A 95 -3.85 -32.17 17.91
C LEU A 95 -3.85 -30.91 17.03
N ALA A 96 -4.02 -31.04 15.71
CA ALA A 96 -4.09 -29.90 14.79
C ALA A 96 -5.26 -28.96 15.11
N ALA A 97 -6.34 -29.51 15.68
CA ALA A 97 -7.51 -28.74 16.12
C ALA A 97 -7.31 -28.04 17.47
N GLN A 98 -6.28 -28.39 18.24
CA GLN A 98 -6.01 -27.83 19.56
C GLN A 98 -5.05 -26.64 19.49
N GLU A 99 -5.41 -25.54 20.16
CA GLU A 99 -4.55 -24.36 20.25
C GLU A 99 -3.20 -24.70 20.89
N GLY A 100 -2.11 -24.30 20.24
CA GLY A 100 -0.74 -24.53 20.72
C GLY A 100 -0.19 -25.95 20.53
N GLN A 101 -0.93 -26.87 19.90
CA GLN A 101 -0.46 -28.24 19.65
C GLN A 101 0.00 -28.50 18.20
N GLY A 102 0.05 -27.48 17.34
CA GLY A 102 0.41 -27.61 15.93
C GLY A 102 1.78 -28.27 15.71
N GLY A 103 2.78 -27.89 16.49
CA GLY A 103 4.10 -28.54 16.45
C GLY A 103 4.07 -30.05 16.73
N LYS A 104 3.23 -30.53 17.65
CA LYS A 104 3.06 -31.98 17.91
C LYS A 104 2.23 -32.65 16.82
N ALA A 105 1.19 -31.98 16.34
CA ALA A 105 0.36 -32.46 15.24
C ALA A 105 1.21 -32.76 14.01
N LEU A 106 2.12 -31.85 13.65
CA LEU A 106 3.05 -32.02 12.53
C LEU A 106 3.83 -33.34 12.63
N ASN A 107 4.41 -33.66 13.78
CA ASN A 107 5.20 -34.89 13.95
C ASN A 107 4.35 -36.15 13.65
N TYR A 108 3.17 -36.25 14.27
CA TYR A 108 2.27 -37.39 14.04
C TYR A 108 1.78 -37.48 12.59
N LEU A 109 1.46 -36.33 11.97
CA LEU A 109 1.00 -36.30 10.58
C LEU A 109 2.10 -36.67 9.59
N VAL A 110 3.34 -36.22 9.79
CA VAL A 110 4.49 -36.63 8.96
C VAL A 110 4.69 -38.13 9.04
N GLU A 111 4.75 -38.69 10.24
CA GLU A 111 4.91 -40.12 10.45
C GLU A 111 3.73 -40.95 9.90
N SER A 112 2.57 -40.33 9.67
CA SER A 112 1.42 -41.01 9.06
C SER A 112 1.50 -41.12 7.53
N VAL A 113 2.17 -40.18 6.86
CA VAL A 113 2.28 -40.17 5.39
C VAL A 113 3.56 -40.83 4.88
N GLU A 114 4.64 -40.82 5.67
CA GLU A 114 5.93 -41.40 5.29
C GLU A 114 5.86 -42.85 4.76
N PRO A 115 5.06 -43.77 5.36
CA PRO A 115 4.99 -45.15 4.86
C PRO A 115 4.23 -45.30 3.53
N LYS A 116 3.50 -44.27 3.07
CA LYS A 116 2.69 -44.28 1.83
C LYS A 116 1.67 -45.43 1.75
N VAL A 117 1.11 -45.81 2.89
CA VAL A 117 0.13 -46.91 3.02
C VAL A 117 -1.33 -46.42 3.15
N LEU A 118 -1.53 -45.13 3.46
CA LEU A 118 -2.85 -44.51 3.52
C LEU A 118 -3.53 -44.53 2.14
N ASN A 119 -4.86 -44.52 2.12
CA ASN A 119 -5.57 -44.38 0.85
C ASN A 119 -5.39 -42.97 0.26
N ASP A 120 -5.66 -42.81 -1.04
CA ASP A 120 -5.41 -41.57 -1.77
C ASP A 120 -6.07 -40.33 -1.14
N LEU A 121 -7.29 -40.49 -0.62
CA LEU A 121 -8.00 -39.38 0.01
C LEU A 121 -7.31 -38.98 1.32
N GLU A 122 -7.02 -39.96 2.17
CA GLU A 122 -6.35 -39.73 3.46
C GLU A 122 -4.95 -39.14 3.26
N HIS A 123 -4.17 -39.72 2.34
CA HIS A 123 -2.81 -39.29 2.06
C HIS A 123 -2.80 -37.85 1.50
N SER A 124 -3.61 -37.57 0.47
CA SER A 124 -3.69 -36.22 -0.11
C SER A 124 -4.18 -35.18 0.90
N GLN A 125 -5.20 -35.48 1.70
CA GLN A 125 -5.69 -34.55 2.72
C GLN A 125 -4.62 -34.28 3.78
N THR A 126 -3.88 -35.30 4.21
CA THR A 126 -2.82 -35.12 5.20
C THR A 126 -1.64 -34.32 4.66
N LEU A 127 -1.22 -34.52 3.40
CA LEU A 127 -0.18 -33.69 2.77
C LEU A 127 -0.59 -32.21 2.73
N LYS A 128 -1.84 -31.91 2.34
CA LYS A 128 -2.34 -30.52 2.34
C LYS A 128 -2.41 -29.94 3.75
N LEU A 129 -2.86 -30.72 4.74
CA LEU A 129 -2.89 -30.31 6.15
C LEU A 129 -1.48 -30.05 6.72
N LEU A 130 -0.49 -30.87 6.35
CA LEU A 130 0.91 -30.64 6.70
C LEU A 130 1.40 -29.29 6.16
N GLY A 131 1.07 -28.95 4.91
CA GLY A 131 1.36 -27.64 4.34
C GLY A 131 0.72 -26.49 5.12
N ASP A 132 -0.57 -26.63 5.47
CA ASP A 132 -1.34 -25.63 6.21
C ASP A 132 -0.81 -25.40 7.62
N LEU A 133 -0.55 -26.49 8.36
CA LEU A 133 0.01 -26.43 9.71
C LEU A 133 1.45 -25.90 9.69
N SER A 134 2.25 -26.28 8.70
CA SER A 134 3.60 -25.71 8.54
C SER A 134 3.55 -24.20 8.32
N MET A 135 2.55 -23.67 7.59
CA MET A 135 2.35 -22.23 7.49
C MET A 135 1.99 -21.60 8.84
N GLN A 136 1.07 -22.20 9.59
CA GLN A 136 0.62 -21.71 10.89
C GLN A 136 1.75 -21.69 11.93
N GLU A 137 2.63 -22.68 11.90
CA GLU A 137 3.78 -22.82 12.80
C GLU A 137 5.03 -22.08 12.27
N GLU A 138 4.87 -21.21 11.27
CA GLU A 138 5.94 -20.40 10.65
C GLU A 138 7.10 -21.23 10.03
N LYS A 139 6.84 -22.51 9.75
CA LYS A 139 7.77 -23.44 9.08
C LYS A 139 7.60 -23.34 7.56
N TYR A 140 7.91 -22.18 7.00
CA TYR A 140 7.61 -21.87 5.60
C TYR A 140 8.28 -22.79 4.58
N THR A 141 9.51 -23.25 4.84
CA THR A 141 10.21 -24.22 3.97
C THR A 141 9.50 -25.58 3.94
N ASP A 142 9.00 -26.03 5.10
CA ASP A 142 8.23 -27.28 5.19
C ASP A 142 6.87 -27.12 4.49
N ALA A 143 6.22 -25.96 4.65
CA ALA A 143 4.97 -25.67 3.94
C ALA A 143 5.16 -25.77 2.41
N ILE A 144 6.21 -25.16 1.88
CA ILE A 144 6.59 -25.26 0.47
C ILE A 144 6.77 -26.72 0.06
N LYS A 145 7.51 -27.51 0.85
CA LYS A 145 7.72 -28.93 0.59
C LYS A 145 6.38 -29.67 0.50
N TRP A 146 5.53 -29.55 1.52
CA TRP A 146 4.28 -30.33 1.61
C TRP A 146 3.25 -29.94 0.56
N TYR A 147 3.13 -28.66 0.19
CA TYR A 147 2.27 -28.27 -0.92
C TYR A 147 2.75 -28.82 -2.27
N ASN A 148 4.06 -28.84 -2.52
CA ASN A 148 4.60 -29.45 -3.73
C ASN A 148 4.39 -30.96 -3.74
N GLU A 149 4.65 -31.66 -2.62
CA GLU A 149 4.37 -33.11 -2.53
C GLU A 149 2.88 -33.42 -2.73
N TRP A 150 1.97 -32.56 -2.24
CA TRP A 150 0.55 -32.70 -2.50
C TRP A 150 0.21 -32.54 -3.98
N MET A 151 0.76 -31.53 -4.67
CA MET A 151 0.54 -31.34 -6.11
C MET A 151 1.14 -32.48 -6.92
N ASP A 152 2.34 -32.95 -6.58
CA ASP A 152 3.02 -34.08 -7.23
C ASP A 152 2.24 -35.38 -7.05
N PHE A 153 1.70 -35.63 -5.85
CA PHE A 153 0.91 -36.83 -5.55
C PHE A 153 -0.44 -36.82 -6.29
N THR A 154 -1.10 -35.67 -6.34
CA THR A 154 -2.48 -35.57 -6.84
C THR A 154 -2.56 -35.19 -8.31
N CYS A 155 -1.52 -34.58 -8.89
CA CYS A 155 -1.52 -33.85 -10.15
C CYS A 155 -2.63 -32.78 -10.23
N LYS A 156 -3.13 -32.31 -9.09
CA LYS A 156 -4.15 -31.25 -9.04
C LYS A 156 -3.50 -29.89 -9.11
N GLU A 157 -4.17 -29.02 -9.86
CA GLU A 157 -3.93 -27.60 -9.90
C GLU A 157 -5.02 -26.93 -9.03
N ASP A 158 -4.63 -26.23 -7.97
CA ASP A 158 -5.57 -25.66 -6.97
C ASP A 158 -5.15 -24.22 -6.64
N ALA A 159 -6.06 -23.28 -6.88
CA ALA A 159 -5.78 -21.85 -6.76
C ALA A 159 -5.42 -21.42 -5.32
N ASP A 160 -6.03 -22.05 -4.31
CA ASP A 160 -5.76 -21.74 -2.90
C ASP A 160 -4.40 -22.30 -2.47
N VAL A 161 -4.04 -23.50 -2.92
CA VAL A 161 -2.71 -24.09 -2.68
C VAL A 161 -1.62 -23.23 -3.31
N TYR A 162 -1.81 -22.78 -4.56
CA TYR A 162 -0.85 -21.88 -5.20
C TYR A 162 -0.74 -20.53 -4.50
N THR A 163 -1.85 -19.97 -4.01
CA THR A 163 -1.83 -18.72 -3.23
C THR A 163 -1.06 -18.91 -1.92
N ARG A 164 -1.27 -20.03 -1.21
CA ARG A 164 -0.52 -20.36 0.02
C ARG A 164 0.95 -20.62 -0.25
N LEU A 165 1.28 -21.26 -1.38
CA LEU A 165 2.67 -21.47 -1.81
C LEU A 165 3.37 -20.14 -2.11
N ALA A 166 2.72 -19.21 -2.80
CA ALA A 166 3.24 -17.85 -3.00
C ALA A 166 3.44 -17.11 -1.66
N GLN A 167 2.51 -17.25 -0.71
CA GLN A 167 2.67 -16.69 0.65
C GLN A 167 3.87 -17.33 1.37
N ALA A 168 4.05 -18.65 1.29
CA ALA A 168 5.18 -19.34 1.90
C ALA A 168 6.53 -18.86 1.32
N TYR A 169 6.58 -18.60 0.01
CA TYR A 169 7.75 -17.99 -0.62
C TYR A 169 7.99 -16.55 -0.14
N TYR A 170 6.95 -15.76 0.08
CA TYR A 170 7.09 -14.42 0.65
C TYR A 170 7.71 -14.46 2.06
N GLU A 171 7.14 -15.25 2.96
CA GLU A 171 7.61 -15.33 4.35
C GLU A 171 9.02 -15.93 4.47
N SER A 172 9.38 -16.84 3.56
CA SER A 172 10.76 -17.36 3.44
C SER A 172 11.70 -16.45 2.64
N LYS A 173 11.27 -15.22 2.28
CA LYS A 173 12.03 -14.20 1.54
C LYS A 173 12.49 -14.64 0.15
N GLN A 174 11.85 -15.65 -0.43
CA GLN A 174 12.10 -16.13 -1.79
C GLN A 174 11.25 -15.36 -2.80
N LEU A 175 11.43 -14.03 -2.84
CA LEU A 175 10.53 -13.11 -3.55
C LEU A 175 10.32 -13.48 -5.02
N ALA A 176 11.37 -13.89 -5.74
CA ALA A 176 11.25 -14.25 -7.16
C ALA A 176 10.34 -15.46 -7.42
N LYS A 177 10.33 -16.44 -6.50
CA LYS A 177 9.54 -17.67 -6.65
C LYS A 177 8.05 -17.46 -6.35
N MET A 178 7.67 -16.31 -5.82
CA MET A 178 6.26 -15.99 -5.58
C MET A 178 5.45 -15.83 -6.87
N VAL A 179 6.09 -15.41 -7.97
CA VAL A 179 5.40 -14.99 -9.20
C VAL A 179 4.68 -16.15 -9.88
N GLU A 180 5.36 -17.29 -10.07
CA GLU A 180 4.78 -18.43 -10.79
C GLU A 180 3.54 -19.02 -10.08
N PRO A 181 3.57 -19.33 -8.77
CA PRO A 181 2.37 -19.77 -8.07
C PRO A 181 1.27 -18.69 -8.06
N ALA A 182 1.62 -17.41 -7.91
CA ALA A 182 0.63 -16.34 -7.98
C ALA A 182 -0.06 -16.28 -9.36
N ASP A 183 0.68 -16.44 -10.45
CA ASP A 183 0.13 -16.48 -11.81
C ASP A 183 -0.78 -17.68 -12.04
N LYS A 184 -0.36 -18.87 -11.57
CA LYS A 184 -1.23 -20.06 -11.61
C LYS A 184 -2.51 -19.87 -10.81
N ALA A 185 -2.42 -19.32 -9.60
CA ALA A 185 -3.59 -19.03 -8.79
C ALA A 185 -4.55 -18.05 -9.50
N ILE A 186 -4.03 -16.96 -10.07
CA ILE A 186 -4.82 -15.97 -10.82
C ILE A 186 -5.57 -16.63 -11.99
N ALA A 187 -4.91 -17.54 -12.73
CA ALA A 187 -5.51 -18.23 -13.86
C ALA A 187 -6.57 -19.26 -13.47
N LEU A 188 -6.51 -19.81 -12.25
CA LEU A 188 -7.37 -20.89 -11.77
C LEU A 188 -8.60 -20.42 -10.99
N TYR A 189 -8.57 -19.21 -10.41
CA TYR A 189 -9.74 -18.66 -9.72
C TYR A 189 -10.86 -18.33 -10.72
N GLU A 190 -12.01 -18.98 -10.60
CA GLU A 190 -13.21 -18.66 -11.40
C GLU A 190 -13.73 -17.24 -11.12
N GLU A 191 -13.81 -16.88 -9.84
CA GLU A 191 -14.09 -15.53 -9.37
C GLU A 191 -12.79 -14.86 -8.93
N PRO A 192 -12.44 -13.68 -9.47
CA PRO A 192 -11.14 -13.06 -9.20
C PRO A 192 -10.82 -12.92 -7.71
N ASN A 193 -9.73 -13.54 -7.28
CA ASN A 193 -9.18 -13.38 -5.94
C ASN A 193 -8.06 -12.34 -5.96
N LYS A 194 -8.17 -11.31 -5.11
CA LYS A 194 -7.19 -10.22 -5.02
C LYS A 194 -5.83 -10.69 -4.48
N ASN A 195 -5.79 -11.67 -3.58
CA ASN A 195 -4.59 -12.05 -2.85
C ASN A 195 -3.38 -12.42 -3.73
N PRO A 196 -3.49 -13.31 -4.74
CA PRO A 196 -2.34 -13.63 -5.59
C PRO A 196 -1.83 -12.44 -6.41
N TYR A 197 -2.70 -11.51 -6.84
CA TYR A 197 -2.25 -10.26 -7.47
C TYR A 197 -1.41 -9.40 -6.51
N VAL A 198 -1.83 -9.30 -5.24
CA VAL A 198 -1.05 -8.55 -4.22
C VAL A 198 0.29 -9.20 -3.97
N LEU A 199 0.36 -10.54 -3.88
CA LEU A 199 1.63 -11.25 -3.72
C LEU A 199 2.55 -11.01 -4.92
N LYS A 200 2.03 -11.13 -6.14
CA LYS A 200 2.78 -10.82 -7.37
C LYS A 200 3.29 -9.37 -7.40
N LEU A 201 2.43 -8.41 -7.04
CA LEU A 201 2.79 -6.99 -6.92
C LEU A 201 3.92 -6.79 -5.90
N THR A 202 3.80 -7.38 -4.70
CA THR A 202 4.81 -7.29 -3.63
C THR A 202 6.16 -7.85 -4.09
N SER A 203 6.15 -9.02 -4.75
CA SER A 203 7.36 -9.62 -5.30
C SER A 203 8.11 -8.64 -6.22
N TYR A 204 7.41 -8.06 -7.20
CA TYR A 204 8.02 -7.13 -8.14
C TYR A 204 8.49 -5.85 -7.44
N TYR A 205 7.67 -5.27 -6.57
CA TYR A 205 8.00 -4.02 -5.90
C TYR A 205 9.24 -4.15 -5.01
N GLU A 206 9.33 -5.18 -4.18
CA GLU A 206 10.47 -5.39 -3.28
C GLU A 206 11.75 -5.73 -4.03
N ARG A 207 11.63 -6.38 -5.18
CA ARG A 207 12.75 -6.65 -6.10
C ARG A 207 13.09 -5.45 -6.99
N LYS A 208 12.44 -4.30 -6.81
CA LYS A 208 12.61 -3.06 -7.58
C LYS A 208 12.30 -3.21 -9.08
N MET A 209 11.47 -4.19 -9.42
CA MET A 209 10.92 -4.40 -10.76
C MET A 209 9.70 -3.48 -10.94
N TYR A 210 9.96 -2.17 -10.99
CA TYR A 210 8.90 -1.16 -10.96
C TYR A 210 8.00 -1.16 -12.21
N PRO A 211 8.49 -1.39 -13.44
CA PRO A 211 7.61 -1.54 -14.61
C PRO A 211 6.60 -2.70 -14.45
N GLU A 212 7.05 -3.84 -13.96
CA GLU A 212 6.20 -5.00 -13.70
C GLU A 212 5.25 -4.76 -12.52
N THR A 213 5.70 -4.03 -11.50
CA THR A 213 4.84 -3.55 -10.41
C THR A 213 3.68 -2.72 -10.95
N VAL A 214 3.96 -1.78 -11.86
CA VAL A 214 2.93 -0.96 -12.52
C VAL A 214 1.96 -1.85 -13.30
N SER A 215 2.47 -2.81 -14.10
CA SER A 215 1.62 -3.74 -14.86
C SER A 215 0.64 -4.51 -13.96
N VAL A 216 1.11 -5.04 -12.82
CA VAL A 216 0.23 -5.76 -11.89
C VAL A 216 -0.75 -4.82 -11.18
N ALA A 217 -0.34 -3.58 -10.90
CA ALA A 217 -1.24 -2.57 -10.33
C ALA A 217 -2.33 -2.15 -11.33
N GLU A 218 -2.03 -2.06 -12.63
CA GLU A 218 -3.00 -1.86 -13.70
C GLU A 218 -4.03 -3.02 -13.73
N ASP A 219 -3.57 -4.27 -13.63
CA ASP A 219 -4.46 -5.44 -13.57
C ASP A 219 -5.34 -5.44 -12.31
N LEU A 220 -4.80 -5.05 -11.15
CA LEU A 220 -5.56 -4.90 -9.91
C LEU A 220 -6.68 -3.87 -10.05
N VAL A 221 -6.42 -2.71 -10.67
CA VAL A 221 -7.44 -1.68 -10.91
C VAL A 221 -8.47 -2.15 -11.93
N ARG A 222 -8.06 -2.84 -13.00
CA ARG A 222 -8.98 -3.36 -14.03
C ARG A 222 -9.91 -4.43 -13.46
N THR A 223 -9.38 -5.31 -12.62
CA THR A 223 -10.10 -6.47 -12.07
C THR A 223 -10.93 -6.09 -10.85
N PHE A 224 -10.43 -5.17 -10.03
CA PHE A 224 -11.10 -4.72 -8.79
C PHE A 224 -11.34 -3.21 -8.79
N PRO A 225 -12.11 -2.66 -9.75
CA PRO A 225 -12.23 -1.20 -9.93
C PRO A 225 -12.90 -0.49 -8.74
N GLN A 226 -13.67 -1.21 -7.91
CA GLN A 226 -14.33 -0.66 -6.72
C GLN A 226 -13.40 -0.53 -5.51
N GLU A 227 -12.21 -1.14 -5.57
CA GLU A 227 -11.23 -1.13 -4.48
C GLU A 227 -10.38 0.15 -4.56
N LYS A 228 -10.88 1.21 -3.91
CA LYS A 228 -10.31 2.57 -3.87
C LYS A 228 -8.79 2.61 -3.72
N THR A 229 -8.24 1.74 -2.87
CA THR A 229 -6.80 1.70 -2.54
C THR A 229 -5.93 1.43 -3.75
N TRP A 230 -6.40 0.66 -4.75
CA TRP A 230 -5.60 0.33 -5.93
C TRP A 230 -5.46 1.51 -6.88
N TRP A 231 -6.46 2.38 -6.95
CA TRP A 231 -6.39 3.60 -7.75
C TRP A 231 -5.31 4.56 -7.23
N SER A 232 -5.29 4.81 -5.92
CA SER A 232 -4.27 5.69 -5.36
C SER A 232 -2.88 5.08 -5.48
N ARG A 233 -2.72 3.79 -5.16
CA ARG A 233 -1.44 3.06 -5.33
C ARG A 233 -0.94 3.07 -6.76
N LEU A 234 -1.80 2.80 -7.76
CA LEU A 234 -1.42 2.84 -9.17
C LEU A 234 -0.92 4.24 -9.58
N GLY A 235 -1.60 5.29 -9.13
CA GLY A 235 -1.15 6.67 -9.32
C GLY A 235 0.26 6.93 -8.78
N PHE A 236 0.56 6.45 -7.57
CA PHE A 236 1.90 6.55 -6.98
C PHE A 236 2.94 5.66 -7.69
N PHE A 237 2.57 4.49 -8.18
CA PHE A 237 3.49 3.65 -8.96
C PHE A 237 3.85 4.28 -10.30
N TYR A 238 2.92 4.96 -10.97
CA TYR A 238 3.26 5.76 -12.14
C TYR A 238 4.22 6.89 -11.83
N ILE A 239 4.02 7.61 -10.71
CA ILE A 239 4.95 8.64 -10.24
C ILE A 239 6.35 8.03 -9.99
N LEU A 240 6.41 6.84 -9.38
CA LEU A 240 7.67 6.16 -9.07
C LEU A 240 8.50 5.83 -10.31
N VAL A 241 7.84 5.51 -11.43
CA VAL A 241 8.50 5.29 -12.73
C VAL A 241 8.53 6.54 -13.61
N GLU A 242 8.30 7.72 -13.02
CA GLU A 242 8.32 9.04 -13.67
C GLU A 242 7.29 9.22 -14.80
N ASP A 243 6.26 8.36 -14.87
CA ASP A 243 5.12 8.54 -15.76
C ASP A 243 4.09 9.49 -15.14
N TYR A 244 4.47 10.77 -15.02
CA TYR A 244 3.63 11.79 -14.39
C TYR A 244 2.30 12.01 -15.11
N LYS A 245 2.22 11.73 -16.43
CA LYS A 245 0.99 11.87 -17.21
C LYS A 245 -0.02 10.80 -16.82
N LYS A 246 0.40 9.53 -16.78
CA LYS A 246 -0.50 8.46 -16.31
C LYS A 246 -0.83 8.64 -14.82
N GLY A 247 0.15 8.96 -13.99
CA GLY A 247 -0.05 9.24 -12.57
C GLY A 247 -1.11 10.33 -12.32
N LEU A 248 -1.06 11.42 -13.07
CA LEU A 248 -2.07 12.48 -13.05
C LEU A 248 -3.45 11.97 -13.45
N SER A 249 -3.56 11.31 -14.61
CA SER A 249 -4.86 10.82 -15.09
C SER A 249 -5.52 9.83 -14.14
N THR A 250 -4.71 8.95 -13.52
CA THR A 250 -5.19 7.95 -12.56
C THR A 250 -5.63 8.57 -11.24
N LEU A 251 -4.82 9.46 -10.66
CA LEU A 251 -5.19 10.13 -9.41
C LEU A 251 -6.35 11.11 -9.60
N GLU A 252 -6.45 11.76 -10.76
CA GLU A 252 -7.59 12.62 -11.08
C GLU A 252 -8.88 11.79 -11.18
N LEU A 253 -8.85 10.65 -11.87
CA LEU A 253 -10.02 9.77 -11.95
C LEU A 253 -10.41 9.23 -10.57
N ALA A 254 -9.43 8.80 -9.76
CA ALA A 254 -9.64 8.39 -8.38
C ALA A 254 -10.30 9.51 -7.55
N TYR A 255 -9.85 10.75 -7.73
CA TYR A 255 -10.41 11.92 -7.07
C TYR A 255 -11.87 12.16 -7.46
N MET A 256 -12.18 12.09 -8.75
CA MET A 256 -13.55 12.26 -9.27
C MET A 256 -14.53 11.22 -8.72
N GLN A 257 -14.05 10.00 -8.44
CA GLN A 257 -14.85 8.93 -7.82
C GLN A 257 -14.90 9.01 -6.29
N GLY A 258 -14.26 10.01 -5.67
CA GLY A 258 -14.21 10.15 -4.21
C GLY A 258 -13.34 9.09 -3.53
N TYR A 259 -12.32 8.58 -4.22
CA TYR A 259 -11.43 7.53 -3.71
C TYR A 259 -10.18 8.06 -3.00
N LEU A 260 -9.84 9.34 -3.20
CA LEU A 260 -8.74 9.98 -2.47
C LEU A 260 -9.25 10.52 -1.14
N GLU A 261 -8.74 9.97 -0.05
CA GLU A 261 -9.23 10.22 1.32
C GLU A 261 -8.15 10.82 2.23
N LYS A 262 -6.89 10.84 1.79
CA LYS A 262 -5.74 11.32 2.59
C LYS A 262 -5.23 12.67 2.13
N ASP A 263 -4.68 13.44 3.07
CA ASP A 263 -4.06 14.74 2.79
C ASP A 263 -2.89 14.62 1.80
N SER A 264 -2.08 13.55 1.92
CA SER A 264 -0.95 13.26 1.04
C SER A 264 -1.38 12.99 -0.41
N GLU A 265 -2.51 12.32 -0.61
CA GLU A 265 -3.07 12.04 -1.94
C GLU A 265 -3.51 13.33 -2.63
N ILE A 266 -4.23 14.20 -1.91
CA ILE A 266 -4.67 15.50 -2.43
C ILE A 266 -3.48 16.43 -2.73
N LYS A 267 -2.48 16.48 -1.84
CA LYS A 267 -1.25 17.25 -2.06
C LYS A 267 -0.50 16.77 -3.29
N THR A 268 -0.39 15.45 -3.47
CA THR A 268 0.28 14.85 -4.64
C THR A 268 -0.47 15.19 -5.92
N LEU A 269 -1.81 15.08 -5.94
CA LEU A 269 -2.61 15.47 -7.11
C LEU A 269 -2.45 16.96 -7.44
N ALA A 270 -2.43 17.83 -6.43
CA ALA A 270 -2.17 19.26 -6.64
C ALA A 270 -0.77 19.52 -7.23
N GLN A 271 0.25 18.80 -6.76
CA GLN A 271 1.60 18.90 -7.31
C GLN A 271 1.66 18.43 -8.77
N LEU A 272 0.97 17.33 -9.11
CA LEU A 272 0.86 16.86 -10.49
C LEU A 272 0.13 17.87 -11.38
N TYR A 273 -0.91 18.54 -10.89
CA TYR A 273 -1.54 19.64 -11.62
C TYR A 273 -0.55 20.78 -11.89
N GLN A 274 0.27 21.18 -10.91
CA GLN A 274 1.27 22.22 -11.10
C GLN A 274 2.33 21.83 -12.13
N SER A 275 2.91 20.64 -12.01
CA SER A 275 3.97 20.17 -12.93
C SER A 275 3.46 19.93 -14.35
N ASN A 276 2.16 19.66 -14.53
CA ASN A 276 1.51 19.51 -15.84
C ASN A 276 0.83 20.80 -16.33
N GLY A 277 1.22 21.98 -15.82
CA GLY A 277 0.78 23.27 -16.37
C GLY A 277 -0.68 23.66 -16.04
N MET A 278 -1.26 23.06 -15.00
CA MET A 278 -2.60 23.37 -14.49
C MET A 278 -2.58 23.99 -13.06
N PRO A 279 -1.75 25.01 -12.78
CA PRO A 279 -1.56 25.53 -11.42
C PRO A 279 -2.83 26.15 -10.80
N TYR A 280 -3.75 26.68 -11.62
CA TYR A 280 -5.03 27.18 -11.10
C TYR A 280 -5.90 26.05 -10.52
N LYS A 281 -5.93 24.89 -11.19
CA LYS A 281 -6.67 23.70 -10.74
C LYS A 281 -6.06 23.15 -9.44
N ALA A 282 -4.74 23.17 -9.34
CA ALA A 282 -4.03 22.85 -8.09
C ALA A 282 -4.45 23.75 -6.94
N ALA A 283 -4.46 25.08 -7.16
CA ALA A 283 -4.87 26.04 -6.14
C ALA A 283 -6.30 25.79 -5.65
N LYS A 284 -7.24 25.57 -6.59
CA LYS A 284 -8.64 25.28 -6.27
C LYS A 284 -8.84 23.98 -5.51
N LEU A 285 -8.10 22.92 -5.88
CA LEU A 285 -8.14 21.65 -5.15
C LEU A 285 -7.69 21.83 -3.71
N LEU A 286 -6.55 22.49 -3.49
CA LEU A 286 -6.00 22.74 -2.15
C LEU A 286 -6.92 23.64 -1.31
N GLU A 287 -7.47 24.72 -1.88
CA GLU A 287 -8.45 25.58 -1.21
C GLU A 287 -9.67 24.80 -0.73
N LYS A 288 -10.23 23.94 -1.60
CA LYS A 288 -11.41 23.13 -1.28
C LYS A 288 -11.13 22.25 -0.07
N HIS A 289 -10.06 21.45 -0.11
CA HIS A 289 -9.78 20.49 0.95
C HIS A 289 -9.24 21.13 2.24
N MET A 290 -8.66 22.33 2.16
CA MET A 290 -8.36 23.13 3.35
C MET A 290 -9.65 23.65 4.02
N LYS A 291 -10.66 24.07 3.25
CA LYS A 291 -11.97 24.50 3.78
C LYS A 291 -12.77 23.33 4.37
N GLU A 292 -12.70 22.16 3.74
CA GLU A 292 -13.35 20.93 4.22
C GLU A 292 -12.63 20.30 5.43
N GLY A 293 -11.46 20.82 5.81
CA GLY A 293 -10.71 20.38 6.99
C GLY A 293 -9.81 19.16 6.77
N LEU A 294 -9.77 18.58 5.56
CA LEU A 294 -8.84 17.51 5.21
C LEU A 294 -7.38 18.00 5.18
N LEU A 295 -7.15 19.21 4.65
CA LEU A 295 -5.86 19.87 4.70
C LEU A 295 -5.82 20.86 5.87
N LYS A 296 -4.69 20.90 6.59
CA LYS A 296 -4.49 21.84 7.70
C LYS A 296 -4.58 23.29 7.21
N ASN A 297 -5.25 24.14 7.98
CA ASN A 297 -5.33 25.59 7.73
C ASN A 297 -4.21 26.33 8.50
N ASP A 298 -2.97 26.00 8.16
CA ASP A 298 -1.76 26.61 8.68
C ASP A 298 -1.08 27.52 7.63
N ALA A 299 -0.03 28.23 8.05
CA ALA A 299 0.68 29.16 7.19
C ALA A 299 1.27 28.46 5.95
N ASP A 300 1.81 27.25 6.12
CA ASP A 300 2.45 26.48 5.06
C ASP A 300 1.44 26.08 3.97
N MET A 301 0.26 25.57 4.35
CA MET A 301 -0.78 25.23 3.38
C MET A 301 -1.27 26.46 2.62
N ILE A 302 -1.48 27.59 3.32
CA ILE A 302 -1.89 28.84 2.67
C ILE A 302 -0.80 29.32 1.70
N ALA A 303 0.47 29.26 2.09
CA ALA A 303 1.59 29.61 1.24
C ALA A 303 1.70 28.69 0.01
N ASN A 304 1.40 27.39 0.15
CA ASN A 304 1.34 26.45 -0.96
C ASN A 304 0.23 26.81 -1.96
N ILE A 305 -0.96 27.17 -1.46
CA ILE A 305 -2.06 27.68 -2.30
C ILE A 305 -1.65 28.99 -2.99
N ALA A 306 -1.01 29.91 -2.26
CA ALA A 306 -0.51 31.17 -2.79
C ALA A 306 0.50 30.95 -3.94
N ASN A 307 1.41 29.99 -3.75
CA ASN A 307 2.37 29.58 -4.78
C ASN A 307 1.68 29.01 -6.03
N ALA A 308 0.63 28.22 -5.86
CA ALA A 308 -0.17 27.72 -6.97
C ALA A 308 -0.83 28.85 -7.77
N TYR A 309 -1.41 29.86 -7.10
CA TYR A 309 -1.95 31.04 -7.79
C TYR A 309 -0.89 31.90 -8.45
N HIS A 310 0.29 32.02 -7.82
CA HIS A 310 1.42 32.72 -8.42
C HIS A 310 1.83 32.07 -9.74
N GLN A 311 1.99 30.74 -9.78
CA GLN A 311 2.28 30.00 -11.02
C GLN A 311 1.16 30.14 -12.06
N ALA A 312 -0.09 30.28 -11.61
CA ALA A 312 -1.24 30.57 -12.46
C ALA A 312 -1.34 32.05 -12.91
N LYS A 313 -0.34 32.88 -12.60
CA LYS A 313 -0.30 34.33 -12.88
C LYS A 313 -1.44 35.13 -12.24
N ASN A 314 -2.06 34.60 -11.19
CA ASN A 314 -3.06 35.31 -10.40
C ASN A 314 -2.39 36.01 -9.21
N PHE A 315 -1.64 37.07 -9.53
CA PHE A 315 -0.73 37.74 -8.59
C PHE A 315 -1.45 38.36 -7.40
N LYS A 316 -2.62 39.00 -7.61
CA LYS A 316 -3.40 39.62 -6.53
C LYS A 316 -3.94 38.58 -5.53
N THR A 317 -4.50 37.48 -6.02
CA THR A 317 -4.95 36.38 -5.13
C THR A 317 -3.77 35.76 -4.38
N ALA A 318 -2.66 35.51 -5.08
CA ALA A 318 -1.45 34.97 -4.45
C ALA A 318 -0.92 35.90 -3.35
N ALA A 319 -0.83 37.21 -3.61
CA ALA A 319 -0.41 38.19 -2.61
C ALA A 319 -1.32 38.19 -1.36
N ASN A 320 -2.64 38.16 -1.55
CA ASN A 320 -3.60 38.10 -0.45
C ASN A 320 -3.47 36.83 0.40
N LEU A 321 -3.12 35.70 -0.22
CA LEU A 321 -2.88 34.46 0.50
C LEU A 321 -1.54 34.50 1.23
N TYR A 322 -0.47 35.03 0.63
CA TYR A 322 0.78 35.25 1.35
C TYR A 322 0.62 36.22 2.53
N ALA A 323 -0.25 37.23 2.43
CA ALA A 323 -0.60 38.08 3.56
C ALA A 323 -1.23 37.29 4.72
N GLN A 324 -2.14 36.35 4.42
CA GLN A 324 -2.75 35.47 5.42
C GLN A 324 -1.74 34.49 6.02
N ALA A 325 -0.85 33.92 5.20
CA ALA A 325 0.23 33.05 5.68
C ALA A 325 1.20 33.81 6.59
N ALA A 326 1.59 35.03 6.19
CA ALA A 326 2.43 35.92 6.98
C ALA A 326 1.78 36.30 8.31
N ALA A 327 0.48 36.60 8.33
CA ALA A 327 -0.24 36.90 9.57
C ALA A 327 -0.26 35.73 10.56
N LYS A 328 -0.20 34.48 10.08
CA LYS A 328 -0.15 33.28 10.93
C LYS A 328 1.26 32.91 11.40
N SER A 329 2.27 33.11 10.54
CA SER A 329 3.64 32.63 10.78
C SER A 329 4.60 33.71 11.26
N SER A 330 4.30 34.98 10.97
CA SER A 330 5.27 36.09 11.01
C SER A 330 6.54 35.85 10.19
N ASP A 331 6.52 34.90 9.24
CA ASP A 331 7.68 34.56 8.42
C ASP A 331 8.02 35.73 7.46
N PRO A 332 9.26 36.28 7.53
CA PRO A 332 9.71 37.33 6.64
C PRO A 332 9.58 36.97 5.15
N GLU A 333 9.73 35.69 4.80
CA GLU A 333 9.66 35.22 3.41
C GLU A 333 8.24 35.31 2.86
N HIS A 334 7.20 35.08 3.68
CA HIS A 334 5.82 35.28 3.26
C HIS A 334 5.52 36.75 2.96
N TYR A 335 6.03 37.68 3.79
CA TYR A 335 5.93 39.11 3.52
C TYR A 335 6.69 39.51 2.25
N ARG A 336 7.89 38.96 2.03
CA ARG A 336 8.68 39.22 0.82
C ARG A 336 7.95 38.77 -0.44
N LYS A 337 7.39 37.55 -0.43
CA LYS A 337 6.60 37.01 -1.55
C LYS A 337 5.33 37.81 -1.79
N GLN A 338 4.60 38.18 -0.72
CA GLN A 338 3.46 39.09 -0.83
C GLN A 338 3.84 40.38 -1.55
N GLY A 339 4.86 41.08 -1.07
CA GLY A 339 5.25 42.38 -1.61
C GLY A 339 5.73 42.32 -3.06
N THR A 340 6.49 41.28 -3.41
CA THR A 340 6.92 41.04 -4.80
C THR A 340 5.72 40.84 -5.73
N LEU A 341 4.70 40.10 -5.30
CA LEU A 341 3.49 39.85 -6.09
C LEU A 341 2.59 41.08 -6.20
N LEU A 342 2.53 41.91 -5.15
CA LEU A 342 1.82 43.19 -5.19
C LEU A 342 2.47 44.17 -6.16
N LEU A 343 3.80 44.19 -6.25
CA LEU A 343 4.51 45.00 -7.25
C LEU A 343 4.11 44.59 -8.67
N VAL A 344 4.08 43.29 -8.98
CA VAL A 344 3.65 42.78 -10.29
C VAL A 344 2.17 43.06 -10.55
N ALA A 345 1.34 43.08 -9.50
CA ALA A 345 -0.07 43.47 -9.57
C ALA A 345 -0.31 44.99 -9.56
N GLU A 346 0.77 45.80 -9.65
CA GLU A 346 0.76 47.26 -9.64
C GLU A 346 0.18 47.91 -8.37
N ASP A 347 0.04 47.15 -7.28
CA ASP A 347 -0.27 47.68 -5.95
C ASP A 347 1.03 48.11 -5.25
N TYR A 348 1.58 49.23 -5.71
CA TYR A 348 2.87 49.73 -5.23
C TYR A 348 2.86 50.07 -3.74
N LYS A 349 1.75 50.63 -3.22
CA LYS A 349 1.62 50.97 -1.79
C LYS A 349 1.60 49.72 -0.92
N GLY A 350 0.83 48.71 -1.33
CA GLY A 350 0.81 47.42 -0.65
C GLY A 350 2.16 46.70 -0.71
N ALA A 351 2.83 46.76 -1.86
CA ALA A 351 4.16 46.19 -2.07
C ALA A 351 5.19 46.78 -1.10
N ILE A 352 5.25 48.12 -0.99
CA ILE A 352 6.16 48.82 -0.07
C ILE A 352 5.94 48.32 1.37
N LYS A 353 4.69 48.38 1.85
CA LYS A 353 4.35 47.95 3.22
C LYS A 353 4.76 46.50 3.49
N ALA A 354 4.48 45.59 2.57
CA ALA A 354 4.82 44.17 2.76
C ALA A 354 6.33 43.93 2.75
N LEU A 355 7.07 44.57 1.84
CA LEU A 355 8.53 44.42 1.75
C LEU A 355 9.25 45.06 2.95
N GLU A 356 8.77 46.18 3.47
CA GLU A 356 9.27 46.76 4.72
C GLU A 356 9.06 45.81 5.91
N ASN A 357 7.87 45.20 6.03
CA ASN A 357 7.61 44.18 7.06
C ASN A 357 8.56 42.98 6.95
N ALA A 358 8.94 42.58 5.73
CA ALA A 358 9.92 41.53 5.50
C ALA A 358 11.31 41.92 6.04
N LEU A 359 11.77 43.15 5.74
CA LEU A 359 13.05 43.66 6.25
C LEU A 359 13.06 43.78 7.78
N GLU A 360 12.00 44.32 8.37
CA GLU A 360 11.86 44.48 9.83
C GLU A 360 11.95 43.15 10.57
N ARG A 361 11.57 42.04 9.92
CA ARG A 361 11.60 40.70 10.50
C ARG A 361 12.86 39.91 10.14
N GLY A 362 13.83 40.55 9.49
CA GLY A 362 15.12 39.93 9.19
C GLY A 362 15.08 38.96 8.00
N ALA A 363 14.30 39.28 6.96
CA ALA A 363 14.32 38.49 5.73
C ALA A 363 15.73 38.35 5.14
N GLU A 364 16.02 37.16 4.62
CA GLU A 364 17.29 36.88 3.97
C GLU A 364 17.47 37.70 2.68
N ASN A 365 18.73 38.01 2.35
CA ASN A 365 19.10 38.80 1.17
C ASN A 365 18.39 40.18 1.12
N PRO A 366 18.54 41.02 2.17
CA PRO A 366 17.83 42.30 2.26
C PRO A 366 18.11 43.23 1.08
N GLU A 367 19.26 43.13 0.42
CA GLU A 367 19.61 43.92 -0.77
C GLU A 367 18.68 43.62 -1.95
N LYS A 368 18.23 42.37 -2.12
CA LYS A 368 17.22 42.01 -3.14
C LYS A 368 15.87 42.63 -2.82
N ILE A 369 15.50 42.67 -1.55
CA ILE A 369 14.26 43.30 -1.09
C ILE A 369 14.34 44.81 -1.28
N HIS A 370 15.49 45.43 -1.01
CA HIS A 370 15.74 46.84 -1.31
C HIS A 370 15.64 47.12 -2.81
N PHE A 371 16.08 46.21 -3.68
CA PHE A 371 15.89 46.39 -5.12
C PHE A 371 14.39 46.41 -5.49
N THR A 372 13.60 45.47 -4.97
CA THR A 372 12.13 45.46 -5.19
C THR A 372 11.45 46.69 -4.57
N LEU A 373 11.89 47.13 -3.39
CA LEU A 373 11.40 48.37 -2.75
C LEU A 373 11.73 49.60 -3.57
N MET A 374 12.90 49.65 -4.21
CA MET A 374 13.26 50.72 -5.14
C MET A 374 12.26 50.81 -6.29
N GLU A 375 11.95 49.67 -6.93
CA GLU A 375 10.99 49.63 -8.04
C GLU A 375 9.59 50.06 -7.56
N ALA A 376 9.13 49.52 -6.44
CA ALA A 376 7.82 49.85 -5.88
C ALA A 376 7.70 51.34 -5.53
N ASN A 377 8.71 51.93 -4.89
CA ASN A 377 8.73 53.37 -4.57
C ASN A 377 8.82 54.23 -5.82
N PHE A 378 9.62 53.81 -6.81
CA PHE A 378 9.74 54.52 -8.07
C PHE A 378 8.40 54.61 -8.80
N TYR A 379 7.68 53.49 -8.93
CA TYR A 379 6.36 53.46 -9.58
C TYR A 379 5.26 54.12 -8.73
N ALA A 380 5.38 54.12 -7.40
CA ALA A 380 4.53 54.92 -6.52
C ALA A 380 4.80 56.44 -6.64
N GLY A 381 5.89 56.85 -7.29
CA GLY A 381 6.30 58.25 -7.45
C GLY A 381 7.10 58.81 -6.26
N ASP A 382 7.48 57.98 -5.29
CA ASP A 382 8.38 58.36 -4.20
C ASP A 382 9.85 58.16 -4.61
N PHE A 383 10.37 59.13 -5.36
CA PHE A 383 11.74 59.05 -5.86
C PHE A 383 12.80 59.20 -4.77
N ARG A 384 12.48 59.82 -3.61
CA ARG A 384 13.42 59.92 -2.48
C ARG A 384 13.66 58.54 -1.89
N SER A 385 12.58 57.83 -1.59
CA SER A 385 12.67 56.47 -1.05
C SER A 385 13.24 55.49 -2.08
N ALA A 386 12.86 55.62 -3.35
CA ALA A 386 13.44 54.82 -4.43
C ALA A 386 14.97 54.98 -4.50
N TYR A 387 15.47 56.21 -4.43
CA TYR A 387 16.91 56.48 -4.45
C TYR A 387 17.63 55.95 -3.20
N LYS A 388 17.03 56.03 -2.01
CA LYS A 388 17.60 55.42 -0.80
C LYS A 388 17.75 53.90 -0.98
N HIS A 389 16.70 53.23 -1.46
CA HIS A 389 16.69 51.79 -1.63
C HIS A 389 17.63 51.31 -2.75
N VAL A 390 17.82 52.10 -3.81
CA VAL A 390 18.79 51.74 -4.86
C VAL A 390 20.23 51.74 -4.34
N GLN A 391 20.58 52.64 -3.40
CA GLN A 391 21.90 52.63 -2.77
C GLN A 391 22.13 51.38 -1.90
N GLU A 392 21.11 50.96 -1.16
CA GLU A 392 21.16 49.71 -0.38
C GLU A 392 21.31 48.49 -1.29
N ALA A 393 20.51 48.41 -2.37
CA ALA A 393 20.58 47.32 -3.33
C ALA A 393 21.96 47.17 -4.01
N LYS A 394 22.70 48.27 -4.21
CA LYS A 394 24.05 48.26 -4.80
C LYS A 394 25.13 47.61 -3.93
N LYS A 395 24.85 47.40 -2.64
CA LYS A 395 25.79 46.72 -1.73
C LYS A 395 25.99 45.27 -2.15
N ASP A 396 24.95 44.61 -2.67
CA ASP A 396 25.06 43.28 -3.28
C ASP A 396 25.80 43.36 -4.63
N ARG A 397 26.88 42.58 -4.75
CA ARG A 397 27.70 42.49 -5.95
C ARG A 397 26.91 42.00 -7.17
N SER A 398 25.96 41.09 -6.96
CA SER A 398 25.13 40.50 -8.02
C SER A 398 24.11 41.49 -8.59
N LEU A 399 23.62 42.42 -7.77
CA LEU A 399 22.62 43.42 -8.16
C LEU A 399 23.23 44.76 -8.58
N ARG A 400 24.47 45.06 -8.19
CA ARG A 400 25.08 46.38 -8.36
C ARG A 400 24.94 46.98 -9.76
N ARG A 401 25.15 46.19 -10.81
CA ARG A 401 25.03 46.66 -12.20
C ARG A 401 23.61 47.11 -12.51
N ASN A 402 22.63 46.28 -12.16
CA ASN A 402 21.21 46.55 -12.42
C ASN A 402 20.73 47.74 -11.58
N ALA A 403 21.08 47.77 -10.29
CA ALA A 403 20.73 48.87 -9.39
C ALA A 403 21.36 50.20 -9.84
N ALA A 404 22.64 50.21 -10.24
CA ALA A 404 23.28 51.41 -10.75
C ALA A 404 22.64 51.95 -12.04
N ALA A 405 22.06 51.07 -12.89
CA ALA A 405 21.36 51.49 -14.09
C ALA A 405 20.05 52.24 -13.81
N TRP A 406 19.42 52.03 -12.64
CA TRP A 406 18.21 52.74 -12.24
C TRP A 406 18.47 54.16 -11.73
N GLU A 407 19.68 54.45 -11.21
CA GLU A 407 19.96 55.75 -10.60
C GLU A 407 19.73 56.97 -11.51
N PRO A 408 20.23 57.01 -12.77
CA PRO A 408 20.00 58.15 -13.65
C PRO A 408 18.51 58.37 -13.89
N TYR A 409 17.75 57.29 -14.04
CA TYR A 409 16.32 57.34 -14.31
C TYR A 409 15.52 57.86 -13.10
N ILE A 410 15.87 57.41 -11.89
CA ILE A 410 15.26 57.92 -10.64
C ILE A 410 15.56 59.42 -10.49
N LYS A 411 16.82 59.85 -10.70
CA LYS A 411 17.25 61.26 -10.61
C LYS A 411 16.55 62.14 -11.62
N GLU A 412 16.45 61.69 -12.87
CA GLU A 412 15.78 62.42 -13.93
C GLU A 412 14.29 62.61 -13.62
N LYS A 413 13.57 61.54 -13.24
CA LYS A 413 12.15 61.63 -12.89
C LYS A 413 11.90 62.49 -11.65
N ALA A 414 12.78 62.43 -10.66
CA ALA A 414 12.73 63.31 -9.50
C ALA A 414 12.89 64.78 -9.89
N LYS A 415 13.92 65.10 -10.69
CA LYS A 415 14.16 66.44 -11.21
C LYS A 415 12.96 66.98 -11.98
N ASN A 416 12.36 66.16 -12.84
CA ASN A 416 11.17 66.53 -13.63
C ASN A 416 9.95 66.84 -12.76
N ARG A 417 9.92 66.37 -11.50
CA ARG A 417 8.88 66.68 -10.51
C ARG A 417 9.33 67.69 -9.43
N GLY A 418 10.49 68.34 -9.60
CA GLY A 418 11.02 69.31 -8.64
C GLY A 418 11.51 68.69 -7.32
N ILE A 419 11.79 67.38 -7.30
CA ILE A 419 12.27 66.65 -6.12
C ILE A 419 13.80 66.58 -6.17
N ASN A 420 14.47 67.08 -5.13
CA ASN A 420 15.94 67.05 -5.00
C ASN A 420 16.43 65.80 -4.25
N ILE A 421 17.26 64.96 -4.89
CA ILE A 421 17.76 63.67 -4.36
C ILE A 421 19.23 63.40 -4.71
#